data_AF-A0A3C1QAB9-F1
#
_entry.id   AF-A0A3C1QAB9-F1
#
_cell.length_a   1.000
_cell.length_b   1.000
_cell.length_c   1.000
_cell.angle_alpha   90.00
_cell.angle_beta   90.00
_cell.angle_gamma   90.00
#
_symmetry.space_group_name_H-M   'P 1'
#
loop_
_entity.id
_entity.type
_entity.pdbx_description
1 polymer ?
#
loop_
_entity_poly.entity_id
_entity_poly.type
_entity_poly.pdbx_seq_one_letter_code
_entity_poly.pdbx_strand_id
1 'polypeptide(L)'
;MEEHDAEFRRSILDYLVHHPGAKDTQEGVLNWWITAPCLDEGAERLAIEALDKLVAQGWVLKRDTSNQPIYSLNHAHLKEIRTFLTQDGNETRTS
;
A
#
# COMPACT_ATOMS: atom_id res chain seq x y z
N MET A 1 12.92 8.56 -9.67
CA MET A 1 12.99 7.66 -8.49
C MET A 1 11.75 7.78 -7.61
N GLU A 2 11.06 8.92 -7.60
CA GLU A 2 9.82 9.15 -6.82
C GLU A 2 8.54 8.55 -7.44
N GLU A 3 8.52 8.34 -8.76
CA GLU A 3 7.33 7.86 -9.49
C GLU A 3 6.90 6.45 -9.07
N HIS A 4 7.87 5.53 -8.92
CA HIS A 4 7.58 4.14 -8.54
C HIS A 4 7.02 4.00 -7.10
N ASP A 5 7.45 4.87 -6.17
CA ASP A 5 6.95 4.87 -4.78
C ASP A 5 5.45 5.23 -4.75
N ALA A 6 5.02 6.18 -5.59
CA ALA A 6 3.60 6.52 -5.73
C ALA A 6 2.79 5.37 -6.35
N GLU A 7 3.32 4.69 -7.37
CA GLU A 7 2.69 3.53 -7.98
C GLU A 7 2.52 2.35 -7.00
N PHE A 8 3.54 2.07 -6.20
CA PHE A 8 3.46 1.03 -5.16
C PHE A 8 2.44 1.37 -4.09
N ARG A 9 2.47 2.61 -3.56
CA ARG A 9 1.45 3.07 -2.59
C ARG A 9 0.05 2.89 -3.16
N ARG A 10 -0.15 3.28 -4.43
CA ARG A 10 -1.45 3.22 -5.09
C ARG A 10 -1.91 1.77 -5.27
N SER A 11 -1.03 0.89 -5.73
CA SER A 11 -1.32 -0.55 -5.89
C SER A 11 -1.65 -1.22 -4.57
N ILE A 12 -0.89 -0.93 -3.51
CA ILE A 12 -1.15 -1.41 -2.15
C ILE A 12 -2.52 -0.93 -1.66
N LEU A 13 -2.81 0.37 -1.79
CA LEU A 13 -4.08 0.95 -1.34
C LEU A 13 -5.27 0.44 -2.15
N ASP A 14 -5.11 0.28 -3.46
CA ASP A 14 -6.14 -0.26 -4.34
C ASP A 14 -6.49 -1.70 -3.95
N TYR A 15 -5.47 -2.55 -3.77
CA TYR A 15 -5.64 -3.92 -3.30
C TYR A 15 -6.33 -3.97 -1.93
N LEU A 16 -5.90 -3.12 -1.00
CA LEU A 16 -6.50 -3.02 0.33
C LEU A 16 -7.93 -2.46 0.33
N VAL A 17 -8.29 -1.57 -0.59
CA VAL A 17 -9.66 -1.04 -0.73
C VAL A 17 -10.58 -2.10 -1.33
N HIS A 18 -10.09 -2.92 -2.26
CA HIS A 18 -10.79 -4.09 -2.77
C HIS A 18 -10.91 -5.20 -1.70
N HIS A 19 -9.89 -5.35 -0.85
CA HIS A 19 -9.85 -6.31 0.24
C HIS A 19 -9.63 -5.63 1.60
N PRO A 20 -10.64 -4.91 2.14
CA PRO A 20 -10.47 -4.16 3.41
C PRO A 20 -10.19 -5.09 4.59
N GLY A 21 -10.52 -6.37 4.50
CA GLY A 21 -10.21 -7.37 5.52
C GLY A 21 -8.80 -7.96 5.45
N ALA A 22 -7.97 -7.58 4.47
CA ALA A 22 -6.62 -8.11 4.32
C ALA A 22 -5.76 -7.74 5.54
N LYS A 23 -5.09 -8.77 6.05
CA LYS A 23 -4.18 -8.69 7.19
C LYS A 23 -3.03 -9.61 6.87
N ASP A 24 -1.96 -9.01 6.39
CA ASP A 24 -0.80 -9.75 5.93
C ASP A 24 0.44 -9.28 6.68
N THR A 25 1.46 -10.12 6.68
CA THR A 25 2.80 -9.75 7.16
C THR A 25 3.48 -8.90 6.10
N GLN A 26 4.60 -8.25 6.44
CA GLN A 26 5.37 -7.48 5.46
C GLN A 26 5.69 -8.30 4.20
N GLU A 27 6.09 -9.56 4.36
CA GLU A 27 6.35 -10.49 3.26
C GLU A 27 5.07 -10.75 2.43
N GLY A 28 3.93 -10.91 3.10
CA GLY A 28 2.66 -11.09 2.42
C GLY A 28 2.23 -9.86 1.63
N VAL A 29 2.46 -8.65 2.15
CA VAL A 29 2.21 -7.40 1.42
C VAL A 29 3.03 -7.35 0.13
N LEU A 30 4.32 -7.65 0.21
CA LEU A 30 5.22 -7.63 -0.93
C LEU A 30 4.86 -8.71 -1.97
N ASN A 31 4.41 -9.88 -1.51
CA ASN A 31 4.14 -11.03 -2.37
C ASN A 31 2.71 -11.07 -2.95
N TRP A 32 1.71 -10.52 -2.24
CA TRP A 32 0.30 -10.59 -2.63
C TRP A 32 -0.26 -9.25 -3.10
N TRP A 33 0.08 -8.13 -2.44
CA TRP A 33 -0.51 -6.83 -2.76
C TRP A 33 0.19 -6.17 -3.95
N ILE A 34 1.43 -6.59 -4.23
CA ILE A 34 2.19 -6.15 -5.38
C ILE A 34 2.18 -7.28 -6.40
N THR A 35 1.40 -7.12 -7.46
CA THR A 35 1.38 -8.02 -8.62
C THR A 35 2.61 -7.80 -9.50
N ALA A 36 3.81 -7.89 -8.93
CA ALA A 36 5.06 -7.87 -9.68
C ALA A 36 5.78 -9.21 -9.39
N PRO A 37 5.73 -10.19 -10.32
CA PRO A 37 6.33 -11.51 -10.12
C PRO A 37 7.88 -11.50 -10.04
N CYS A 38 8.50 -10.31 -10.09
CA CYS A 38 9.94 -10.12 -9.96
C CYS A 38 10.18 -8.68 -9.48
N LEU A 39 9.94 -8.41 -8.20
CA LEU A 39 10.50 -7.20 -7.59
C LEU A 39 12.01 -7.40 -7.50
N ASP A 40 12.79 -6.57 -8.19
CA ASP A 40 14.22 -6.45 -7.89
C ASP A 40 14.40 -5.95 -6.44
N GLU A 41 15.55 -6.23 -5.81
CA GLU A 41 15.85 -5.77 -4.43
C GLU A 41 15.61 -4.25 -4.24
N GLY A 42 15.83 -3.46 -5.29
CA GLY A 42 15.54 -2.03 -5.30
C GLY A 42 14.04 -1.71 -5.25
N ALA A 43 13.22 -2.49 -5.94
CA ALA A 43 11.77 -2.33 -5.96
C ALA A 43 11.13 -2.84 -4.66
N GLU A 44 11.65 -3.92 -4.07
CA GLU A 44 11.24 -4.36 -2.72
C GLU A 44 11.48 -3.26 -1.70
N ARG A 45 12.64 -2.61 -1.74
CA ARG A 45 12.96 -1.50 -0.82
C ARG A 45 12.00 -0.32 -1.00
N LEU A 46 11.71 0.07 -2.24
CA LEU A 46 10.73 1.12 -2.54
C LEU A 46 9.33 0.76 -2.07
N ALA A 47 8.92 -0.50 -2.22
CA ALA A 47 7.64 -0.99 -1.73
C ALA A 47 7.54 -0.97 -0.20
N ILE A 48 8.62 -1.34 0.50
CA ILE A 48 8.69 -1.26 1.96
C ILE A 48 8.65 0.21 2.42
N GLU A 49 9.40 1.10 1.76
CA GLU A 49 9.37 2.54 2.06
C GLU A 49 7.97 3.15 1.80
N ALA A 50 7.33 2.76 0.70
CA ALA A 50 5.96 3.13 0.40
C ALA A 50 4.99 2.65 1.49
N LEU A 51 5.10 1.39 1.92
CA LEU A 51 4.30 0.83 3.00
C LEU A 51 4.52 1.56 4.33
N ASP A 52 5.77 1.84 4.68
CA ASP A 52 6.11 2.55 5.92
C ASP A 52 5.54 3.98 5.92
N LYS A 53 5.60 4.68 4.77
CA LYS A 53 4.93 5.98 4.61
C LYS A 53 3.41 5.89 4.80
N LEU A 54 2.76 4.83 4.31
CA LEU A 54 1.32 4.61 4.52
C LEU A 54 0.99 4.34 5.99
N VAL A 55 1.90 3.65 6.70
CA VAL A 55 1.78 3.45 8.15
C VAL A 55 1.97 4.78 8.90
N ALA A 56 2.96 5.58 8.52
CA ALA A 56 3.22 6.90 9.11
C ALA A 56 2.07 7.89 8.86
N GLN A 57 1.39 7.81 7.71
CA GLN A 57 0.17 8.57 7.42
C GLN A 57 -1.06 8.07 8.20
N GLY A 58 -1.00 6.88 8.80
CA GLY A 58 -2.13 6.27 9.51
C GLY A 58 -3.15 5.59 8.61
N TRP A 59 -2.87 5.43 7.32
CA TRP A 59 -3.73 4.71 6.37
C TRP A 59 -3.57 3.19 6.49
N VAL A 60 -2.38 2.74 6.86
CA VAL A 60 -2.09 1.34 7.21
C VAL A 60 -1.79 1.25 8.70
N LEU A 61 -2.37 0.27 9.36
CA LEU A 61 -2.10 -0.06 10.75
C LEU A 61 -1.07 -1.18 10.80
N LYS A 62 0.09 -0.86 11.36
CA LYS A 62 1.08 -1.86 11.77
C LYS A 62 0.76 -2.31 13.19
N ARG A 63 0.56 -3.62 13.39
CA ARG A 63 0.40 -4.24 14.71
C ARG A 63 1.56 -5.19 14.96
N ASP A 64 2.45 -4.81 15.86
CA ASP A 64 3.49 -5.70 16.35
C ASP A 64 2.86 -6.83 17.18
N THR A 65 2.87 -8.03 16.63
CA THR A 65 2.48 -9.27 17.31
C THR A 65 3.73 -10.02 17.74
N SER A 66 3.64 -10.90 18.74
CA SER A 66 4.76 -11.70 19.25
C SER A 66 5.50 -12.53 18.19
N ASN A 67 4.87 -12.80 17.04
CA ASN A 67 5.48 -13.56 15.96
C ASN A 67 6.06 -12.64 14.87
N GLN A 68 5.22 -11.79 14.26
CA GLN A 68 5.59 -10.92 13.15
C GLN A 68 4.69 -9.68 13.15
N PRO A 69 5.17 -8.52 12.67
CA PRO A 69 4.33 -7.34 12.47
C PRO A 69 3.28 -7.63 11.40
N ILE A 70 2.02 -7.40 11.75
CA ILE A 70 0.88 -7.54 10.85
C ILE A 70 0.47 -6.16 10.35
N TYR A 71 0.36 -6.04 9.04
CA TYR A 71 -0.08 -4.85 8.34
C TYR A 71 -1.54 -5.04 7.94
N SER A 72 -2.36 -4.03 8.23
CA SER A 72 -3.78 -4.07 7.99
C SER A 72 -4.26 -2.69 7.57
N LEU A 73 -5.26 -2.61 6.69
CA LEU A 73 -5.81 -1.31 6.31
C LEU A 73 -6.54 -0.65 7.49
N ASN A 74 -6.36 0.66 7.64
CA ASN A 74 -7.15 1.46 8.56
C ASN A 74 -8.55 1.73 7.98
N HIS A 75 -9.55 0.99 8.46
CA HIS A 75 -10.95 1.18 8.06
C HIS A 75 -11.46 2.61 8.32
N ALA A 76 -10.91 3.31 9.30
CA ALA A 76 -11.30 4.69 9.59
C ALA A 76 -10.96 5.65 8.44
N HIS A 77 -9.84 5.39 7.74
CA HIS A 77 -9.38 6.19 6.60
C HIS A 77 -9.78 5.58 5.26
N LEU A 78 -10.47 4.44 5.21
CA LEU A 78 -10.87 3.79 3.95
C LEU A 78 -11.66 4.73 3.02
N LYS A 79 -12.58 5.53 3.57
CA LYS A 79 -13.34 6.52 2.77
C LYS A 79 -12.43 7.58 2.15
N GLU A 80 -11.42 8.03 2.90
CA GLU A 80 -10.45 9.03 2.47
C GLU A 80 -9.52 8.44 1.40
N ILE A 81 -8.97 7.24 1.64
CA ILE A 81 -8.15 6.49 0.69
C ILE A 81 -8.90 6.25 -0.61
N ARG A 82 -10.16 5.80 -0.56
CA ARG A 82 -10.98 5.59 -1.76
C ARG A 82 -11.19 6.90 -2.54
N THR A 83 -11.37 8.00 -1.83
CA THR A 83 -11.55 9.33 -2.44
C THR A 83 -10.25 9.82 -3.06
N PHE A 84 -9.10 9.55 -2.43
CA PHE A 84 -7.78 9.80 -2.98
C PHE A 84 -7.53 8.98 -4.27
N LEU A 85 -7.77 7.65 -4.22
CA LEU A 85 -7.64 6.76 -5.37
C LEU A 85 -8.53 7.16 -6.56
N THR A 86 -9.72 7.71 -6.27
CA THR A 86 -10.67 8.17 -7.29
C THR A 86 -10.27 9.50 -7.92
N GLN A 87 -9.77 10.46 -7.12
CA GLN A 87 -9.32 11.78 -7.61
C GLN A 87 -8.07 11.65 -8.48
N ASP A 88 -7.10 10.87 -8.03
CA ASP A 88 -5.83 10.64 -8.72
C ASP A 88 -6.00 9.86 -10.04
N GLY A 89 -7.17 9.22 -10.25
CA GLY A 89 -7.54 8.56 -11.52
C GLY A 89 -8.13 9.53 -12.55
N ASN A 90 -8.52 10.72 -12.12
CA ASN A 90 -9.14 11.74 -12.98
C ASN A 90 -8.15 12.84 -13.42
N GLU A 91 -6.94 12.89 -12.83
CA GLU A 91 -5.94 13.93 -13.12
C GLU A 91 -4.83 13.51 -14.11
N THR A 92 -4.69 12.22 -14.46
CA THR A 92 -3.66 11.76 -15.40
C THR A 92 -4.05 11.81 -16.88
N ARG A 93 -5.12 12.53 -17.26
CA ARG A 93 -5.51 12.67 -18.66
C ARG A 93 -6.03 14.06 -19.04
N THR A 94 -5.33 15.13 -18.66
CA THR A 94 -5.48 16.42 -19.37
C THR A 94 -4.28 17.33 -19.17
N SER A 95 -3.33 17.32 -20.12
CA SER A 95 -2.88 18.48 -20.91
C SER A 95 -1.49 18.24 -21.50
#